data_AF-G9N1N8-F1
#
_entry.id   AF-G9N1N8-F1
#
_cell.length_a   1.000
_cell.length_b   1.000
_cell.length_c   1.000
_cell.angle_alpha   90.00
_cell.angle_beta   90.00
_cell.angle_gamma   90.00
#
_symmetry.space_group_name_H-M   'P 1'
#
loop_
_entity.id
_entity.type
_entity.pdbx_description
1 polymer ?
#
loop_
_entity_poly.entity_id
_entity_poly.type
_entity_poly.pdbx_seq_one_letter_code
_entity_poly.pdbx_strand_id
1 'polypeptide(L)'
;LSQELLEKLDRTEKQLTKTKLDLDSESDTRRRLQKEVQENKEWKERQEKRPFMVALIDADADGYVFRDSYLTLGEKGGESAADALFDELQRYMGELTGVPSNMDILVRAFANVSGLGQALVRDGRLQDINQLRAFATGFSNRRVFFDFVDVGPGKERADFKIQENVKFFVESPQCKHLVVACGH
;
A
#
# COMPACT_ATOMS: atom_id res chain seq x y z
N LEU A 1 42.23 -45.18 48.31
CA LEU A 1 40.92 -44.58 48.61
C LEU A 1 40.94 -43.07 48.80
N SER A 2 41.76 -42.48 49.71
CA SER A 2 41.70 -41.02 49.93
C SER A 2 42.24 -40.17 48.76
N GLN A 3 43.29 -40.62 48.06
CA GLN A 3 43.81 -39.93 46.88
C GLN A 3 42.84 -39.93 45.69
N GLU A 4 42.18 -41.06 45.40
CA GLU A 4 41.15 -41.11 44.35
C GLU A 4 39.95 -40.21 44.65
N LEU A 5 39.56 -40.11 45.92
CA LEU A 5 38.48 -39.21 46.34
C LEU A 5 38.88 -37.73 46.16
N LEU A 6 40.11 -37.36 46.51
CA LEU A 6 40.65 -36.02 46.29
C LEU A 6 40.72 -35.66 44.81
N GLU A 7 41.19 -36.57 43.94
CA GLU A 7 41.21 -36.35 42.49
C GLU A 7 39.81 -36.20 41.89
N LYS A 8 38.84 -37.01 42.35
CA LYS A 8 37.45 -36.86 41.91
C LYS A 8 36.86 -35.53 42.35
N LEU A 9 37.18 -35.06 43.55
CA LEU A 9 36.66 -33.81 44.08
C LEU A 9 37.20 -32.61 43.29
N ASP A 10 38.52 -32.57 43.04
CA ASP A 10 39.17 -31.56 42.19
C ASP A 10 38.60 -31.56 40.75
N ARG A 11 38.40 -32.75 40.15
CA ARG A 11 37.76 -32.87 38.83
C ARG A 11 36.33 -32.33 38.83
N THR A 12 35.56 -32.64 39.87
CA THR A 12 34.16 -32.22 39.99
C THR A 12 34.06 -30.71 40.20
N GLU A 13 34.92 -30.10 41.02
CA GLU A 13 34.98 -28.65 41.21
C GLU A 13 35.36 -27.91 39.92
N LYS A 14 36.33 -28.44 39.17
CA LYS A 14 36.70 -27.91 37.85
C LYS A 14 35.54 -27.98 36.86
N GLN A 15 34.85 -29.13 36.80
CA GLN A 15 33.66 -29.28 35.96
C GLN A 15 32.54 -28.34 36.38
N LEU A 16 32.25 -28.22 37.68
CA LEU A 16 31.23 -27.32 38.21
C LEU A 16 31.53 -25.86 37.85
N THR A 17 32.78 -25.44 37.98
CA THR A 17 33.22 -24.09 37.64
C THR A 17 33.06 -23.81 36.14
N LYS A 18 33.49 -24.76 35.30
CA LYS A 18 33.31 -24.66 33.84
C LYS A 18 31.83 -24.56 33.46
N THR A 19 31.00 -25.47 33.97
CA THR A 19 29.56 -25.49 33.66
C THR A 19 28.85 -24.22 34.14
N LYS A 20 29.28 -23.62 35.26
CA LYS A 20 28.74 -22.32 35.72
C LYS A 20 29.07 -21.20 34.74
N LEU A 21 30.30 -21.12 34.24
CA LEU A 21 30.71 -20.12 33.25
C LEU A 21 29.94 -20.30 31.93
N ASP A 22 29.80 -21.55 31.47
CA ASP A 22 29.03 -21.87 30.27
C ASP A 22 27.54 -21.47 30.42
N LEU A 23 26.94 -21.77 31.57
CA LEU A 23 25.55 -21.39 31.87
C LEU A 23 25.34 -19.87 31.92
N ASP A 24 26.30 -19.12 32.47
CA ASP A 24 26.23 -17.66 32.54
C ASP A 24 26.31 -17.05 31.13
N SER A 25 27.24 -17.53 30.31
CA SER A 25 27.37 -17.14 28.89
C SER A 25 26.10 -17.44 28.08
N GLU A 26 25.52 -18.62 28.25
CA GLU A 26 24.24 -18.99 27.61
C GLU A 26 23.08 -18.13 28.09
N SER A 27 23.02 -17.84 29.40
CA SER A 27 21.99 -16.96 29.98
C SER A 27 22.07 -15.54 29.41
N ASP A 28 23.27 -14.99 29.29
CA ASP A 28 23.51 -13.68 28.69
C ASP A 28 23.18 -13.66 27.20
N THR A 29 23.56 -14.71 26.47
CA THR A 29 23.26 -14.87 25.04
C THR A 29 21.75 -14.94 24.81
N ARG A 30 21.04 -15.74 25.61
CA ARG A 30 19.57 -15.82 25.58
C ARG A 30 18.91 -14.47 25.85
N ARG A 31 19.37 -13.73 26.87
CA ARG A 31 18.83 -12.40 27.20
C ARG A 31 19.02 -11.42 26.04
N ARG A 32 20.21 -11.42 25.42
CA ARG A 32 20.49 -10.57 24.26
C ARG A 32 19.61 -10.93 23.07
N LEU A 33 19.49 -12.21 22.73
CA LEU A 33 18.62 -12.65 21.63
C LEU A 33 17.15 -12.33 21.89
N GLN A 34 16.67 -12.50 23.12
CA GLN A 34 15.31 -12.11 23.50
C GLN A 34 15.07 -10.62 23.28
N LYS A 35 16.05 -9.77 23.63
CA LYS A 35 15.99 -8.34 23.39
C LYS A 35 15.97 -8.01 21.90
N GLU A 36 16.85 -8.60 21.11
CA GLU A 36 16.89 -8.41 19.64
C GLU A 36 15.57 -8.86 18.98
N VAL A 37 14.99 -9.99 19.42
CA VAL A 37 13.68 -10.46 18.93
C VAL A 37 12.57 -9.49 19.30
N GLN A 38 12.57 -8.96 20.52
CA GLN A 38 11.57 -7.99 20.96
C GLN A 38 11.67 -6.68 20.17
N GLU A 39 12.88 -6.14 20.02
CA GLU A 39 13.14 -4.93 19.23
C GLU A 39 12.71 -5.11 17.77
N ASN A 40 12.99 -6.28 17.18
CA ASN A 40 12.54 -6.61 15.82
C ASN A 40 11.03 -6.74 15.71
N LYS A 41 10.34 -7.33 16.70
CA LYS A 41 8.87 -7.40 16.73
C LYS A 41 8.26 -6.01 16.80
N GLU A 42 8.72 -5.18 17.72
CA GLU A 42 8.24 -3.81 17.86
C GLU A 42 8.54 -2.98 16.61
N TRP A 43 9.69 -3.20 15.97
CA TRP A 43 10.02 -2.55 14.71
C TRP A 43 9.07 -2.98 13.60
N LYS A 44 8.80 -4.28 13.43
CA LYS A 44 7.80 -4.77 12.47
C LYS A 44 6.41 -4.22 12.73
N GLU A 45 5.94 -4.28 13.97
CA GLU A 45 4.64 -3.74 14.37
C GLU A 45 4.53 -2.25 14.05
N ARG A 46 5.59 -1.47 14.29
CA ARG A 46 5.64 -0.05 13.89
C ARG A 46 5.56 0.14 12.38
N GLN A 47 6.27 -0.69 11.60
CA GLN A 47 6.24 -0.63 10.14
C GLN A 47 4.88 -1.04 9.56
N GLU A 48 4.11 -1.85 10.28
CA GLU A 48 2.78 -2.31 9.85
C GLU A 48 1.64 -1.45 10.42
N LYS A 49 1.96 -0.37 11.15
CA LYS A 49 0.94 0.58 11.61
C LYS A 49 0.26 1.21 10.40
N ARG A 50 -1.08 1.13 10.40
CA ARG A 50 -1.96 1.77 9.41
C ARG A 50 -1.75 1.24 7.98
N PRO A 51 -2.11 -0.04 7.73
CA PRO A 51 -2.04 -0.62 6.40
C PRO A 51 -2.97 0.12 5.43
N PHE A 52 -2.58 0.17 4.16
CA PHE A 52 -3.39 0.78 3.10
C PHE A 52 -3.33 -0.02 1.80
N MET A 53 -4.30 0.24 0.93
CA MET A 53 -4.28 -0.19 -0.47
C MET A 53 -4.20 1.01 -1.41
N VAL A 54 -3.68 0.77 -2.61
CA VAL A 54 -3.59 1.79 -3.66
C VAL A 54 -4.27 1.30 -4.93
N ALA A 55 -5.11 2.13 -5.54
CA ALA A 55 -5.57 1.97 -6.91
C ALA A 55 -4.96 3.07 -7.80
N LEU A 56 -4.26 2.66 -8.84
CA LEU A 56 -3.68 3.54 -9.84
C LEU A 56 -4.46 3.33 -11.16
N ILE A 57 -5.03 4.41 -11.68
CA ILE A 57 -5.91 4.37 -12.84
C ILE A 57 -5.32 5.24 -13.93
N ASP A 58 -5.14 4.68 -15.11
CA ASP A 58 -4.99 5.43 -16.35
C ASP A 58 -6.41 5.77 -16.84
N ALA A 59 -6.82 7.02 -16.62
CA ALA A 59 -8.18 7.47 -16.88
C ALA A 59 -8.38 8.05 -18.29
N ASP A 60 -7.33 8.13 -19.11
CA ASP A 60 -7.42 8.44 -20.54
C ASP A 60 -7.07 7.26 -21.46
N ALA A 61 -6.66 6.11 -20.91
CA ALA A 61 -6.54 4.85 -21.65
C ALA A 61 -7.89 4.23 -22.07
N ASP A 62 -7.88 3.57 -23.22
CA ASP A 62 -9.04 2.86 -23.76
C ASP A 62 -9.52 1.77 -22.80
N GLY A 63 -10.82 1.75 -22.53
CA GLY A 63 -11.46 0.81 -21.59
C GLY A 63 -11.42 1.23 -20.12
N TYR A 64 -10.65 2.25 -19.75
CA TYR A 64 -10.53 2.74 -18.37
C TYR A 64 -11.04 4.17 -18.17
N VAL A 65 -11.44 4.84 -19.25
CA VAL A 65 -12.21 6.09 -19.19
C VAL A 65 -13.48 5.88 -18.36
N PHE A 66 -13.74 6.80 -17.42
CA PHE A 66 -14.94 6.77 -16.59
C PHE A 66 -16.22 6.82 -17.42
N ARG A 67 -17.29 6.20 -16.91
CA ARG A 67 -18.57 6.09 -17.62
C ARG A 67 -19.19 7.47 -17.89
N ASP A 68 -19.80 7.61 -19.08
CA ASP A 68 -20.48 8.84 -19.50
C ASP A 68 -21.58 9.28 -18.54
N SER A 69 -22.24 8.33 -17.88
CA SER A 69 -23.24 8.59 -16.84
C SER A 69 -22.68 9.37 -15.64
N TYR A 70 -21.39 9.25 -15.36
CA TYR A 70 -20.71 10.07 -14.36
C TYR A 70 -20.14 11.34 -14.99
N LEU A 71 -19.45 11.25 -16.12
CA LEU A 71 -18.77 12.40 -16.74
C LEU A 71 -19.74 13.54 -17.09
N THR A 72 -20.93 13.20 -17.61
CA THR A 72 -21.95 14.18 -18.02
C THR A 72 -22.56 14.96 -16.85
N LEU A 73 -22.51 14.41 -15.63
CA LEU A 73 -23.01 15.05 -14.41
C LEU A 73 -22.00 16.01 -13.75
N GLY A 74 -20.79 16.16 -14.33
CA GLY A 74 -19.75 17.04 -13.80
C GLY A 74 -19.40 16.69 -12.35
N GLU A 75 -19.39 17.69 -11.46
CA GLU A 75 -18.99 17.54 -10.05
C GLU A 75 -19.74 16.44 -9.30
N LYS A 76 -21.08 16.41 -9.39
CA LYS A 76 -21.90 15.35 -8.77
C LYS A 76 -21.58 13.96 -9.32
N GLY A 77 -21.23 13.90 -10.59
CA GLY A 77 -20.78 12.68 -11.25
C GLY A 77 -19.45 12.19 -10.72
N GLY A 78 -18.50 13.12 -10.50
CA GLY A 78 -17.21 12.86 -9.86
C GLY A 78 -17.38 12.30 -8.45
N GLU A 79 -18.23 12.92 -7.65
CA GLU A 79 -18.57 12.44 -6.31
C GLU A 79 -19.16 11.02 -6.33
N SER A 80 -20.14 10.78 -7.22
CA SER A 80 -20.79 9.48 -7.36
C SER A 80 -19.82 8.39 -7.83
N ALA A 81 -18.91 8.73 -8.75
CA ALA A 81 -17.87 7.81 -9.23
C ALA A 81 -16.87 7.45 -8.13
N ALA A 82 -16.46 8.43 -7.32
CA ALA A 82 -15.56 8.19 -6.19
C ALA A 82 -16.20 7.27 -5.14
N ASP A 83 -17.48 7.49 -4.80
CA ASP A 83 -18.21 6.61 -3.88
C ASP A 83 -18.36 5.19 -4.43
N ALA A 84 -18.81 5.07 -5.69
CA ALA A 84 -18.97 3.75 -6.32
C ALA A 84 -17.65 2.97 -6.40
N LEU A 85 -16.56 3.66 -6.73
CA LEU A 85 -15.23 3.04 -6.78
C LEU A 85 -14.76 2.63 -5.38
N PHE A 86 -14.98 3.46 -4.37
CA PHE A 86 -14.64 3.12 -2.99
C PHE A 86 -15.38 1.88 -2.49
N ASP A 87 -16.70 1.83 -2.70
CA ASP A 87 -17.54 0.71 -2.29
C ASP A 87 -17.11 -0.59 -2.99
N GLU A 88 -16.80 -0.51 -4.28
CA GLU A 88 -16.32 -1.64 -5.07
C GLU A 88 -14.94 -2.14 -4.62
N LEU A 89 -14.00 -1.22 -4.34
CA LEU A 89 -12.68 -1.58 -3.81
C LEU A 89 -12.80 -2.20 -2.41
N GLN A 90 -13.66 -1.65 -1.54
CA GLN A 90 -13.93 -2.24 -0.23
C GLN A 90 -14.49 -3.66 -0.34
N ARG A 91 -15.46 -3.87 -1.25
CA ARG A 91 -16.05 -5.19 -1.51
C ARG A 91 -15.00 -6.18 -2.00
N TYR A 92 -14.22 -5.78 -3.02
CA TYR A 92 -13.12 -6.60 -3.56
C TYR A 92 -12.11 -6.99 -2.46
N MET A 93 -11.76 -6.05 -1.60
CA MET A 93 -10.86 -6.31 -0.47
C MET A 93 -11.46 -7.28 0.55
N GLY A 94 -12.75 -7.14 0.87
CA GLY A 94 -13.45 -8.07 1.76
C GLY A 94 -13.45 -9.50 1.21
N GLU A 95 -13.68 -9.66 -0.09
CA GLU A 95 -13.64 -10.96 -0.78
C GLU A 95 -12.23 -11.57 -0.79
N LEU A 96 -11.20 -10.74 -1.04
CA LEU A 96 -9.82 -11.20 -1.11
C LEU A 96 -9.25 -11.62 0.26
N THR A 97 -9.59 -10.88 1.31
CA THR A 97 -9.01 -11.06 2.65
C THR A 97 -9.87 -11.88 3.60
N GLY A 98 -11.15 -12.09 3.26
CA GLY A 98 -12.12 -12.83 4.08
C GLY A 98 -12.60 -12.06 5.32
N VAL A 99 -12.18 -10.81 5.50
CA VAL A 99 -12.59 -9.93 6.61
C VAL A 99 -12.81 -8.50 6.10
N PRO A 100 -13.70 -7.69 6.73
CA PRO A 100 -13.82 -6.28 6.40
C PRO A 100 -12.48 -5.56 6.57
N SER A 101 -11.97 -4.99 5.49
CA SER A 101 -10.75 -4.20 5.48
C SER A 101 -10.97 -2.89 6.25
N ASN A 102 -10.21 -2.70 7.34
CA ASN A 102 -10.05 -1.40 8.02
C ASN A 102 -8.88 -0.59 7.46
N MET A 103 -8.40 -0.94 6.26
CA MET A 103 -7.26 -0.28 5.62
C MET A 103 -7.71 1.00 4.92
N ASP A 104 -6.82 2.00 4.88
CA ASP A 104 -7.04 3.19 4.07
C ASP A 104 -7.01 2.83 2.57
N ILE A 105 -7.86 3.47 1.77
CA ILE A 105 -7.92 3.27 0.32
C ILE A 105 -7.46 4.55 -0.37
N LEU A 106 -6.32 4.48 -1.03
CA LEU A 106 -5.78 5.56 -1.85
C LEU A 106 -6.11 5.31 -3.32
N VAL A 107 -6.60 6.32 -4.01
CA VAL A 107 -6.91 6.23 -5.45
C VAL A 107 -6.29 7.41 -6.18
N ARG A 108 -5.54 7.12 -7.24
CA ARG A 108 -5.00 8.13 -8.14
C ARG A 108 -5.40 7.81 -9.57
N ALA A 109 -6.23 8.67 -10.15
CA ALA A 109 -6.59 8.62 -11.56
C ALA A 109 -5.75 9.64 -12.32
N PHE A 110 -4.95 9.20 -13.27
CA PHE A 110 -4.10 10.03 -14.12
C PHE A 110 -4.74 10.18 -15.48
N ALA A 111 -4.83 11.40 -15.99
CA ALA A 111 -5.28 11.63 -17.37
C ALA A 111 -4.67 12.92 -17.91
N ASN A 112 -4.47 12.99 -19.22
CA ASN A 112 -4.35 14.28 -19.90
C ASN A 112 -5.76 14.88 -20.03
N VAL A 113 -6.18 15.69 -19.05
CA VAL A 113 -7.56 16.21 -18.97
C VAL A 113 -7.92 17.01 -20.22
N SER A 114 -6.97 17.76 -20.76
CA SER A 114 -7.19 18.56 -21.98
C SER A 114 -7.38 17.66 -23.21
N GLY A 115 -6.55 16.64 -23.38
CA GLY A 115 -6.65 15.70 -24.51
C GLY A 115 -7.90 14.83 -24.43
N LEU A 116 -8.14 14.22 -23.26
CA LEU A 116 -9.32 13.40 -23.00
C LEU A 116 -10.61 14.23 -23.19
N GLY A 117 -10.68 15.43 -22.62
CA GLY A 117 -11.84 16.31 -22.76
C GLY A 117 -12.14 16.66 -24.21
N GLN A 118 -11.11 17.00 -25.02
CA GLN A 118 -11.28 17.27 -26.45
C GLN A 118 -11.79 16.05 -27.22
N ALA A 119 -11.27 14.86 -26.90
CA ALA A 119 -11.71 13.62 -27.51
C ALA A 119 -13.18 13.32 -27.19
N LEU A 120 -13.56 13.41 -25.91
CA LEU A 120 -14.93 13.17 -25.46
C LEU A 120 -15.95 14.14 -26.06
N VAL A 121 -15.59 15.41 -26.23
CA VAL A 121 -16.46 16.40 -26.88
C VAL A 121 -16.61 16.11 -28.37
N ARG A 122 -15.50 15.82 -29.07
CA ARG A 122 -15.51 15.48 -30.50
C ARG A 122 -16.38 14.25 -30.77
N ASP A 123 -16.35 13.27 -29.86
CA ASP A 123 -17.11 12.02 -29.99
C ASP A 123 -18.57 12.17 -29.48
N GLY A 124 -18.99 13.38 -29.10
CA GLY A 124 -20.36 13.68 -28.64
C GLY A 124 -20.72 13.15 -27.26
N ARG A 125 -19.73 12.65 -26.50
CA ARG A 125 -19.91 12.10 -25.14
C ARG A 125 -20.01 13.20 -24.09
N LEU A 126 -19.39 14.36 -24.34
CA LEU A 126 -19.49 15.57 -23.53
C LEU A 126 -19.94 16.77 -24.37
N GLN A 127 -20.64 17.72 -23.76
CA GLN A 127 -20.99 19.00 -24.36
C GLN A 127 -19.80 19.96 -24.37
N ASP A 128 -19.03 19.99 -23.27
CA ASP A 128 -17.83 20.79 -23.15
C ASP A 128 -16.79 20.16 -22.22
N ILE A 129 -15.55 20.67 -22.29
CA ILE A 129 -14.41 20.20 -21.48
C ILE A 129 -14.59 20.53 -19.99
N ASN A 130 -15.40 21.53 -19.64
CA ASN A 130 -15.62 21.90 -18.24
C ASN A 130 -16.43 20.84 -17.49
N GLN A 131 -17.24 20.02 -18.17
CA GLN A 131 -17.87 18.85 -17.54
C GLN A 131 -16.82 17.87 -17.00
N LEU A 132 -15.77 17.57 -17.78
CA LEU A 132 -14.67 16.72 -17.31
C LEU A 132 -13.88 17.35 -16.17
N ARG A 133 -13.63 18.67 -16.22
CA ARG A 133 -12.96 19.39 -15.13
C ARG A 133 -13.78 19.36 -13.85
N ALA A 134 -15.07 19.64 -13.93
CA ALA A 134 -15.99 19.58 -12.80
C ALA A 134 -16.04 18.15 -12.23
N PHE A 135 -16.08 17.13 -13.10
CA PHE A 135 -15.97 15.73 -12.70
C PHE A 135 -14.67 15.45 -11.92
N ALA A 136 -13.52 15.86 -12.43
CA ALA A 136 -12.23 15.67 -11.77
C ALA A 136 -12.18 16.36 -10.38
N THR A 137 -12.76 17.56 -10.27
CA THR A 137 -12.90 18.27 -9.00
C THR A 137 -13.80 17.52 -8.01
N GLY A 138 -15.00 17.09 -8.44
CA GLY A 138 -15.92 16.35 -7.58
C GLY A 138 -15.34 15.01 -7.12
N PHE A 139 -14.64 14.30 -8.01
CA PHE A 139 -13.95 13.05 -7.68
C PHE A 139 -12.90 13.26 -6.59
N SER A 140 -12.04 14.27 -6.76
CA SER A 140 -10.94 14.53 -5.83
C SER A 140 -11.41 15.05 -4.47
N ASN A 141 -12.48 15.86 -4.45
CA ASN A 141 -13.00 16.44 -3.22
C ASN A 141 -13.87 15.47 -2.41
N ARG A 142 -14.35 14.37 -3.02
CA ARG A 142 -15.31 13.48 -2.37
C ARG A 142 -14.69 12.65 -1.24
N ARG A 143 -13.44 12.21 -1.40
CA ARG A 143 -12.73 11.34 -0.45
C ARG A 143 -11.31 11.86 -0.24
N VAL A 144 -10.84 11.83 1.01
CA VAL A 144 -9.55 12.42 1.42
C VAL A 144 -8.34 11.88 0.64
N PHE A 145 -8.41 10.63 0.17
CA PHE A 145 -7.30 9.96 -0.52
C PHE A 145 -7.58 9.68 -1.99
N PHE A 146 -8.54 10.39 -2.59
CA PHE A 146 -8.86 10.26 -4.00
C PHE A 146 -8.33 11.48 -4.74
N ASP A 147 -7.51 11.25 -5.75
CA ASP A 147 -6.92 12.31 -6.56
C ASP A 147 -7.18 12.05 -8.04
N PHE A 148 -7.73 13.04 -8.74
CA PHE A 148 -7.74 13.10 -10.20
C PHE A 148 -6.64 14.04 -10.68
N VAL A 149 -5.58 13.46 -11.26
CA VAL A 149 -4.32 14.13 -11.57
C VAL A 149 -4.23 14.42 -13.07
N ASP A 150 -4.27 15.70 -13.43
CA ASP A 150 -3.95 16.14 -14.80
C ASP A 150 -2.44 15.99 -15.05
N VAL A 151 -2.05 15.13 -15.99
CA VAL A 151 -0.65 14.94 -16.40
C VAL A 151 -0.25 15.87 -17.56
N GLY A 152 -1.21 16.63 -18.08
CA GLY A 152 -1.03 17.54 -19.20
C GLY A 152 -0.75 16.82 -20.53
N PRO A 153 -0.51 17.59 -21.60
CA PRO A 153 -0.30 17.03 -22.93
C PRO A 153 1.05 16.32 -23.04
N GLY A 154 1.06 15.13 -23.60
CA GLY A 154 2.27 14.37 -23.90
C GLY A 154 1.98 12.87 -23.96
N LYS A 155 2.69 12.14 -24.82
CA LYS A 155 2.61 10.68 -24.85
C LYS A 155 3.23 10.10 -23.58
N GLU A 156 2.69 8.99 -23.10
CA GLU A 156 3.27 8.15 -22.04
C GLU A 156 3.43 8.85 -20.66
N ARG A 157 2.79 10.01 -20.45
CA ARG A 157 2.91 10.74 -19.17
C ARG A 157 2.12 10.07 -18.05
N ALA A 158 0.93 9.58 -18.34
CA ALA A 158 0.13 8.80 -17.40
C ALA A 158 0.86 7.48 -17.06
N ASP A 159 1.29 6.75 -18.10
CA ASP A 159 2.10 5.53 -17.98
C ASP A 159 3.33 5.71 -17.08
N PHE A 160 4.14 6.75 -17.33
CA PHE A 160 5.33 7.02 -16.55
C PHE A 160 4.98 7.29 -15.07
N LYS A 161 3.93 8.08 -14.80
CA LYS A 161 3.50 8.32 -13.42
C LYS A 161 3.03 7.04 -12.75
N ILE A 162 2.22 6.23 -13.43
CA ILE A 162 1.74 4.95 -12.89
C ILE A 162 2.93 4.04 -12.59
N GLN A 163 3.87 3.89 -13.53
CA GLN A 163 5.06 3.06 -13.37
C GLN A 163 5.88 3.45 -12.13
N GLU A 164 6.17 4.73 -11.95
CA GLU A 164 6.94 5.20 -10.78
C GLU A 164 6.15 5.07 -9.47
N ASN A 165 4.83 5.27 -9.49
CA ASN A 165 3.98 5.02 -8.32
C ASN A 165 3.96 3.53 -7.95
N VAL A 166 3.89 2.63 -8.92
CA VAL A 166 3.96 1.18 -8.69
C VAL A 166 5.27 0.82 -7.99
N LYS A 167 6.41 1.27 -8.51
CA LYS A 167 7.72 1.02 -7.89
C LYS A 167 7.76 1.51 -6.44
N PHE A 168 7.31 2.74 -6.19
CA PHE A 168 7.28 3.33 -4.86
C PHE A 168 6.40 2.56 -3.87
N PHE A 169 5.18 2.19 -4.27
CA PHE A 169 4.24 1.54 -3.36
C PHE A 169 4.55 0.06 -3.13
N VAL A 170 5.17 -0.64 -4.09
CA VAL A 170 5.61 -2.03 -3.90
C VAL A 170 6.73 -2.11 -2.86
N GLU A 171 7.58 -1.09 -2.77
CA GLU A 171 8.64 -1.01 -1.75
C GLU A 171 8.12 -0.60 -0.35
N SER A 172 6.85 -0.20 -0.23
CA SER A 172 6.26 0.25 1.03
C SER A 172 5.72 -0.91 1.87
N PRO A 173 6.24 -1.17 3.09
CA PRO A 173 5.75 -2.25 3.95
C PRO A 173 4.28 -2.11 4.39
N GLN A 174 3.75 -0.89 4.35
CA GLN A 174 2.37 -0.55 4.73
C GLN A 174 1.37 -0.76 3.59
N CYS A 175 1.84 -0.73 2.35
CA CYS A 175 1.01 -1.01 1.18
C CYS A 175 0.76 -2.52 1.11
N LYS A 176 -0.46 -2.95 1.40
CA LYS A 176 -0.82 -4.37 1.41
C LYS A 176 -1.36 -4.85 0.07
N HIS A 177 -1.97 -3.94 -0.68
CA HIS A 177 -2.59 -4.26 -1.97
C HIS A 177 -2.42 -3.10 -2.95
N LEU A 178 -2.13 -3.44 -4.20
CA LEU A 178 -2.00 -2.49 -5.29
C LEU A 178 -2.81 -2.99 -6.48
N VAL A 179 -3.70 -2.13 -6.98
CA VAL A 179 -4.53 -2.37 -8.17
C VAL A 179 -4.10 -1.38 -9.24
N VAL A 180 -3.89 -1.87 -10.46
CA VAL A 180 -3.59 -1.03 -11.63
C VAL A 180 -4.67 -1.25 -12.67
N ALA A 181 -5.27 -0.15 -13.11
CA ALA A 181 -6.19 -0.09 -14.23
C ALA A 181 -5.51 0.70 -15.35
N CYS A 182 -4.78 0.01 -16.24
CA CYS A 182 -4.07 0.60 -17.37
C CYS A 182 -4.29 -0.21 -18.66
N GLY A 183 -4.24 0.47 -19.80
CA GLY A 183 -4.46 -0.10 -21.14
C GLY A 183 -3.51 0.50 -22.16
N HIS A 184 -3.29 -0.20 -23.28
CA HIS A 184 -2.47 0.26 -24.42
C HIS A 184 -3.35 0.68 -25.59
#